data_AF-A0A7X7DY69-F1
#
_entry.id   AF-A0A7X7DY69-F1
#
_cell.length_a   1.000
_cell.length_b   1.000
_cell.length_c   1.000
_cell.angle_alpha   90.00
_cell.angle_beta   90.00
_cell.angle_gamma   90.00
#
_symmetry.space_group_name_H-M   'P 1'
#
loop_
_entity.id
_entity.type
_entity.pdbx_description
1 polymer ?
#
loop_
_entity_poly.entity_id
_entity_poly.type
_entity_poly.pdbx_seq_one_letter_code
_entity_poly.pdbx_strand_id
1 'polypeptide(L)'
;MVTRIYKFLSVSISTGCLIVSLLVSFTYAEAVSISGTVKNKKTDSPIPGVLVTLEGTTLSASTNSNGEFSIVGQTTETVSKFATPWLKKAFWNGRGIAINVPSNGNVKVDIFSLAGKMIQSFSRNGLARGQWLLNVNLSRATYLCRVQINDSYSVFKFQSMGFSSIPMHITKICDYDETPVPAVVTAKRTADNYTLSFSKTKYVTNRVSLTSGVVQGLSVALDSIQFATGMTETQTREMLSSVIGTDSVIFIKRHTLNNNHYYTEHINANFYPGGNICILNLRTGIVSNILKDSKFLNGVIKRFDLSYDAKKVVFDFKSSLETGYRLYEAEIATGTVRQITFPQANEDSLVKVYKCSNTQCGTNGLSCNVPYHHGTDDMEPCYLPDG
;
A
#
# COMPACT_ATOMS: atom_id res chain seq x y z
N MET A 1 -81.19 28.23 12.70
CA MET A 1 -81.71 28.58 14.03
C MET A 1 -80.92 27.77 15.05
N VAL A 2 -80.06 28.44 15.83
CA VAL A 2 -79.81 28.32 17.30
C VAL A 2 -79.83 26.86 17.85
N THR A 3 -78.84 26.27 18.54
CA THR A 3 -77.96 26.75 19.63
C THR A 3 -76.95 25.64 19.98
N ARG A 4 -75.75 26.01 20.44
CA ARG A 4 -74.80 25.15 21.20
C ARG A 4 -75.44 24.69 22.54
N ILE A 5 -74.95 23.59 23.13
CA ILE A 5 -74.25 23.53 24.45
C ILE A 5 -74.01 22.06 24.92
N TYR A 6 -72.71 21.73 24.97
CA TYR A 6 -71.87 20.95 25.91
C TYR A 6 -72.30 19.67 26.67
N LYS A 7 -71.36 18.69 26.68
CA LYS A 7 -70.60 18.08 27.82
C LYS A 7 -70.52 16.55 27.66
N PHE A 8 -69.50 15.77 28.04
CA PHE A 8 -68.08 15.88 28.46
C PHE A 8 -67.58 14.40 28.64
N LEU A 9 -66.28 14.20 28.90
CA LEU A 9 -65.53 12.97 29.26
C LEU A 9 -65.08 12.05 28.10
N SER A 10 -63.86 11.49 28.02
CA SER A 10 -62.56 11.66 28.72
C SER A 10 -61.59 10.59 28.17
N VAL A 11 -60.30 10.93 27.93
CA VAL A 11 -59.08 10.07 28.14
C VAL A 11 -58.90 8.90 27.13
N SER A 12 -57.74 8.55 26.52
CA SER A 12 -56.32 8.87 26.67
C SER A 12 -55.46 8.38 25.48
N ILE A 13 -54.30 9.03 25.28
CA ILE A 13 -52.95 8.52 24.93
C ILE A 13 -52.71 7.82 23.57
N SER A 14 -51.93 8.48 22.70
CA SER A 14 -50.53 8.12 22.32
C SER A 14 -50.09 8.94 21.09
N THR A 15 -49.54 10.14 21.30
CA THR A 15 -48.10 10.46 21.17
C THR A 15 -47.34 9.68 20.09
N GLY A 16 -47.08 10.33 18.96
CA GLY A 16 -46.23 9.80 17.89
C GLY A 16 -45.93 10.82 16.80
N CYS A 17 -45.55 12.06 17.15
CA CYS A 17 -44.96 12.98 16.18
C CYS A 17 -43.57 12.47 15.80
N LEU A 18 -43.47 11.73 14.69
CA LEU A 18 -42.22 11.47 13.99
C LEU A 18 -41.69 12.80 13.42
N ILE A 19 -40.77 13.45 14.14
CA ILE A 19 -39.87 14.44 13.55
C ILE A 19 -38.78 13.63 12.86
N VAL A 20 -38.92 13.45 11.54
CA VAL A 20 -37.83 12.97 10.68
C VAL A 20 -36.82 14.11 10.59
N SER A 21 -35.77 14.04 11.41
CA SER A 21 -34.57 14.86 11.26
C SER A 21 -33.82 14.40 10.02
N LEU A 22 -34.11 15.02 8.86
CA LEU A 22 -33.22 14.98 7.70
C LEU A 22 -31.89 15.65 8.13
N LEU A 23 -30.89 14.83 8.47
CA LEU A 23 -29.49 15.25 8.52
C LEU A 23 -29.04 15.53 7.10
N VAL A 24 -29.22 16.77 6.64
CA VAL A 24 -28.55 17.27 5.44
C VAL A 24 -27.06 17.34 5.77
N SER A 25 -26.29 16.42 5.22
CA SER A 25 -24.82 16.45 5.32
C SER A 25 -24.33 17.58 4.41
N PHE A 26 -24.01 18.73 4.98
CA PHE A 26 -23.33 19.80 4.22
C PHE A 26 -21.88 19.38 3.96
N THR A 27 -21.53 19.15 2.70
CA THR A 27 -20.13 19.04 2.27
C THR A 27 -19.54 20.44 2.19
N TYR A 28 -18.69 20.82 3.15
CA TYR A 28 -17.95 22.08 3.08
C TYR A 28 -16.73 21.90 2.17
N ALA A 29 -16.71 22.59 1.03
CA ALA A 29 -15.52 22.75 0.21
C ALA A 29 -14.62 23.82 0.83
N GLU A 30 -13.40 23.46 1.23
CA GLU A 30 -12.42 24.44 1.71
C GLU A 30 -11.49 24.85 0.56
N ALA A 31 -11.37 26.17 0.37
CA ALA A 31 -10.47 26.74 -0.62
C ALA A 31 -9.02 26.59 -0.15
N VAL A 32 -8.16 26.04 -1.03
CA VAL A 32 -6.73 25.88 -0.79
C VAL A 32 -5.95 26.76 -1.76
N SER A 33 -4.91 27.42 -1.23
CA SER A 33 -3.94 28.23 -1.97
C SER A 33 -2.57 28.10 -1.32
N ILE A 34 -1.75 27.18 -1.83
CA ILE A 34 -0.42 26.89 -1.29
C ILE A 34 0.65 27.13 -2.35
N SER A 35 1.60 28.02 -2.07
CA SER A 35 2.73 28.31 -2.94
C SER A 35 4.06 28.28 -2.21
N GLY A 36 5.14 28.05 -2.95
CA GLY A 36 6.47 27.93 -2.36
C GLY A 36 7.56 27.62 -3.36
N THR A 37 8.74 27.29 -2.84
CA THR A 37 9.94 26.90 -3.59
C THR A 37 10.47 25.55 -3.12
N VAL A 38 11.07 24.80 -4.05
CA VAL A 38 11.76 23.55 -3.77
C VAL A 38 13.22 23.67 -4.20
N LYS A 39 14.13 23.39 -3.28
CA LYS A 39 15.57 23.49 -3.48
C LYS A 39 16.28 22.17 -3.18
N ASN A 40 17.47 22.00 -3.76
CA ASN A 40 18.37 20.92 -3.40
C ASN A 40 19.01 21.25 -2.04
N LYS A 41 18.83 20.36 -1.06
CA LYS A 41 19.30 20.58 0.31
C LYS A 41 20.81 20.80 0.41
N LYS A 42 21.59 20.22 -0.50
CA LYS A 42 23.05 20.30 -0.48
C LYS A 42 23.58 21.54 -1.20
N THR A 43 23.00 21.90 -2.34
CA THR A 43 23.52 22.98 -3.20
C THR A 43 22.75 24.29 -3.06
N ASP A 44 21.63 24.28 -2.33
CA ASP A 44 20.63 25.36 -2.24
C ASP A 44 20.07 25.84 -3.60
N SER A 45 20.35 25.10 -4.67
CA SER A 45 19.89 25.43 -6.02
C SER A 45 18.43 25.03 -6.22
N PRO A 46 17.64 25.77 -7.01
CA PRO A 46 16.25 25.41 -7.28
C PRO A 46 16.14 24.07 -8.02
N ILE A 47 15.11 23.29 -7.71
CA ILE A 47 14.84 22.01 -8.39
C ILE A 47 13.62 22.16 -9.31
N PRO A 48 13.80 22.16 -10.65
CA PRO A 48 12.68 22.19 -11.59
C PRO A 48 11.97 20.85 -11.76
N GLY A 49 10.66 20.92 -11.99
CA GLY A 49 9.79 19.79 -12.31
C GLY A 49 9.58 18.79 -11.17
N VAL A 50 9.64 19.22 -9.92
CA VAL A 50 9.22 18.44 -8.74
C VAL A 50 7.69 18.38 -8.72
N LEU A 51 7.12 17.18 -8.69
CA LEU A 51 5.68 17.01 -8.50
C LEU A 51 5.32 17.26 -7.04
N VAL A 52 4.48 18.26 -6.80
CA VAL A 52 3.95 18.62 -5.48
C VAL A 52 2.48 18.23 -5.46
N THR A 53 2.10 17.33 -4.57
CA THR A 53 0.72 16.83 -4.46
C THR A 53 0.17 17.12 -3.09
N LEU A 54 -1.03 17.72 -3.01
CA LEU A 54 -1.77 17.76 -1.77
C LEU A 54 -2.39 16.38 -1.55
N GLU A 55 -1.75 15.59 -0.68
CA GLU A 55 -2.19 14.23 -0.42
C GLU A 55 -3.64 14.24 0.05
N GLY A 56 -4.40 13.20 -0.31
CA GLY A 56 -5.82 13.11 0.04
C GLY A 56 -6.73 13.87 -0.93
N THR A 57 -6.17 14.48 -1.99
CA THR A 57 -6.91 15.20 -3.03
C THR A 57 -6.32 14.91 -4.41
N THR A 58 -6.98 15.38 -5.46
CA THR A 58 -6.47 15.42 -6.84
C THR A 58 -5.61 16.65 -7.13
N LEU A 59 -5.45 17.57 -6.17
CA LEU A 59 -4.71 18.82 -6.36
C LEU A 59 -3.20 18.59 -6.38
N SER A 60 -2.54 19.06 -7.43
CA SER A 60 -1.09 18.98 -7.59
C SER A 60 -0.54 20.11 -8.47
N ALA A 61 0.76 20.34 -8.39
CA ALA A 61 1.52 21.27 -9.21
C ALA A 61 2.91 20.71 -9.51
N SER A 62 3.62 21.30 -10.47
CA SER A 62 5.03 21.02 -10.71
C SER A 62 5.87 22.27 -10.58
N THR A 63 7.09 22.16 -10.04
CA THR A 63 7.96 23.32 -9.89
C THR A 63 8.49 23.84 -11.22
N ASN A 64 8.63 25.16 -11.36
CA ASN A 64 9.20 25.82 -12.55
C ASN A 64 10.75 25.84 -12.51
N SER A 65 11.40 26.56 -13.44
CA SER A 65 12.87 26.71 -13.51
C SER A 65 13.50 27.31 -12.24
N ASN A 66 12.74 28.14 -11.51
CA ASN A 66 13.15 28.76 -10.26
C ASN A 66 12.79 27.89 -9.04
N GLY A 67 12.30 26.68 -9.25
CA GLY A 67 11.88 25.76 -8.20
C GLY A 67 10.53 26.15 -7.56
N GLU A 68 9.81 27.11 -8.11
CA GLU A 68 8.56 27.63 -7.54
C GLU A 68 7.35 26.76 -7.93
N PHE A 69 6.41 26.58 -7.03
CA PHE A 69 5.13 25.91 -7.27
C PHE A 69 3.95 26.70 -6.69
N SER A 70 2.75 26.45 -7.21
CA SER A 70 1.49 26.98 -6.69
C SER A 70 0.36 25.97 -6.90
N ILE A 71 -0.36 25.63 -5.84
CA ILE A 71 -1.54 24.77 -5.83
C ILE A 71 -2.73 25.63 -5.40
N VAL A 72 -3.73 25.77 -6.27
CA VAL A 72 -4.99 26.47 -5.98
C VAL A 72 -6.15 25.55 -6.33
N GLY A 73 -7.11 25.38 -5.42
CA GLY A 73 -8.26 24.51 -5.66
C GLY A 73 -9.23 24.43 -4.48
N GLN A 74 -10.18 23.50 -4.59
CA GLN A 74 -11.15 23.19 -3.53
C GLN A 74 -10.95 21.74 -3.08
N THR A 75 -10.96 21.48 -1.78
CA THR A 75 -10.89 20.11 -1.25
C THR A 75 -12.28 19.46 -1.26
N THR A 76 -12.92 19.36 -2.41
CA THR A 76 -14.25 18.70 -2.55
C THR A 76 -14.17 17.18 -2.60
N GLU A 77 -12.96 16.61 -2.65
CA GLU A 77 -12.74 15.17 -2.76
C GLU A 77 -11.92 14.67 -1.58
N THR A 78 -12.57 13.92 -0.69
CA THR A 78 -11.89 13.11 0.31
C THR A 78 -11.30 11.90 -0.39
N VAL A 79 -10.03 11.95 -0.79
CA VAL A 79 -9.28 10.70 -1.02
C VAL A 79 -8.88 10.21 0.37
N SER A 80 -9.52 9.12 0.81
CA SER A 80 -9.23 8.42 2.07
C SER A 80 -7.72 8.38 2.34
N LYS A 81 -7.27 9.01 3.44
CA LYS A 81 -5.84 9.13 3.77
C LYS A 81 -5.28 8.01 4.63
N PHE A 82 -6.07 7.02 5.02
CA PHE A 82 -5.61 5.93 5.88
C PHE A 82 -6.25 4.60 5.55
N ALA A 83 -6.13 4.15 4.30
CA ALA A 83 -6.22 2.72 4.03
C ALA A 83 -4.89 2.02 4.40
N THR A 84 -4.49 2.00 5.68
CA THR A 84 -3.58 0.92 6.10
C THR A 84 -4.41 -0.35 6.23
N PRO A 85 -4.02 -1.48 5.62
CA PRO A 85 -4.85 -2.68 5.67
C PRO A 85 -4.99 -3.17 7.12
N TRP A 86 -6.19 -3.10 7.68
CA TRP A 86 -6.57 -3.78 8.94
C TRP A 86 -6.25 -5.28 8.93
N LEU A 87 -5.99 -5.84 7.74
CA LEU A 87 -5.56 -7.21 7.47
C LEU A 87 -4.17 -7.55 8.05
N LYS A 88 -3.27 -6.57 8.24
CA LYS A 88 -1.97 -6.81 8.90
C LYS A 88 -2.07 -6.51 10.39
N LYS A 89 -1.98 -7.55 11.24
CA LYS A 89 -2.05 -7.42 12.71
C LYS A 89 -0.90 -6.58 13.29
N ALA A 90 0.28 -6.61 12.68
CA ALA A 90 1.37 -5.69 13.02
C ALA A 90 2.33 -5.50 11.83
N PHE A 91 3.00 -4.33 11.76
CA PHE A 91 3.96 -4.02 10.71
C PHE A 91 4.91 -2.88 11.10
N TRP A 92 6.04 -2.78 10.41
CA TRP A 92 6.93 -1.63 10.48
C TRP A 92 6.41 -0.49 9.59
N ASN A 93 6.22 0.71 10.16
CA ASN A 93 5.72 1.87 9.42
C ASN A 93 6.81 2.92 9.11
N GLY A 94 8.08 2.60 9.35
CA GLY A 94 9.21 3.53 9.20
C GLY A 94 9.53 4.36 10.45
N ARG A 95 8.61 4.46 11.42
CA ARG A 95 8.79 5.19 12.69
C ARG A 95 8.80 4.26 13.91
N GLY A 96 7.97 3.23 13.87
CA GLY A 96 7.81 2.25 14.94
C GLY A 96 7.07 1.02 14.46
N ILE A 97 6.71 0.16 15.41
CA ILE A 97 5.91 -1.03 15.15
C ILE A 97 4.44 -0.64 15.32
N ALA A 98 3.70 -0.58 14.21
CA ALA A 98 2.25 -0.43 14.23
C ALA A 98 1.60 -1.77 14.56
N ILE A 99 0.59 -1.75 15.44
CA ILE A 99 -0.08 -2.93 16.00
C ILE A 99 -1.59 -2.71 15.93
N ASN A 100 -2.28 -3.51 15.13
CA ASN A 100 -3.73 -3.48 15.00
C ASN A 100 -4.34 -4.45 16.02
N VAL A 101 -4.89 -3.92 17.11
CA VAL A 101 -5.55 -4.67 18.19
C VAL A 101 -7.04 -4.81 17.82
N PRO A 102 -7.52 -6.01 17.42
CA PRO A 102 -8.86 -6.18 16.84
C PRO A 102 -9.99 -6.12 17.88
N SER A 103 -9.68 -6.47 19.13
CA SER A 103 -10.53 -6.41 20.31
C SER A 103 -9.65 -6.16 21.53
N ASN A 104 -10.22 -5.67 22.63
CA ASN A 104 -9.44 -5.40 23.85
C ASN A 104 -8.59 -6.61 24.23
N GLY A 105 -7.28 -6.41 24.36
CA GLY A 105 -6.35 -7.54 24.37
C GLY A 105 -4.96 -7.24 24.87
N ASN A 106 -4.21 -8.31 25.09
CA ASN A 106 -2.84 -8.29 25.56
C ASN A 106 -1.91 -8.30 24.35
N VAL A 107 -0.91 -7.42 24.36
CA VAL A 107 0.08 -7.33 23.29
C VAL A 107 1.46 -7.61 23.85
N LYS A 108 2.21 -8.47 23.16
CA LYS A 108 3.64 -8.69 23.40
C LYS A 108 4.41 -8.49 22.10
N VAL A 109 5.54 -7.80 22.18
CA VAL A 109 6.43 -7.56 21.05
C VAL A 109 7.82 -8.00 21.46
N ASP A 110 8.38 -8.96 20.72
CA ASP A 110 9.74 -9.43 20.89
C ASP A 110 10.54 -9.10 19.63
N ILE A 111 11.70 -8.49 19.80
CA ILE A 111 12.60 -8.07 18.72
C ILE A 111 13.88 -8.88 18.85
N PHE A 112 14.30 -9.50 17.76
CA PHE A 112 15.48 -10.35 17.68
C PHE A 112 16.44 -9.80 16.62
N SER A 113 17.72 -10.00 16.82
CA SER A 113 18.71 -9.96 15.74
C SER A 113 18.43 -11.07 14.73
N LEU A 114 19.02 -10.97 13.54
CA LEU A 114 18.92 -12.05 12.54
C LEU A 114 19.56 -13.37 12.98
N ALA A 115 20.49 -13.34 13.95
CA ALA A 115 21.05 -14.54 14.57
C ALA A 115 20.14 -15.16 15.65
N GLY A 116 18.91 -14.64 15.84
CA GLY A 116 17.95 -15.16 16.81
C GLY A 116 18.15 -14.66 18.25
N LYS A 117 19.20 -13.87 18.54
CA LYS A 117 19.38 -13.23 19.85
C LYS A 117 18.27 -12.21 20.09
N MET A 118 17.54 -12.32 21.20
CA MET A 118 16.55 -11.31 21.62
C MET A 118 17.25 -10.00 22.00
N ILE A 119 16.78 -8.91 21.41
CA ILE A 119 17.33 -7.55 21.57
C ILE A 119 16.45 -6.72 22.49
N GLN A 120 15.13 -6.80 22.33
CA GLN A 120 14.19 -6.02 23.12
C GLN A 120 12.84 -6.75 23.22
N SER A 121 12.15 -6.59 24.34
CA SER A 121 10.80 -7.12 24.54
C SER A 121 9.91 -6.07 25.20
N PHE A 122 8.65 -6.02 24.79
CA PHE A 122 7.61 -5.14 25.32
C PHE A 122 6.35 -5.97 25.56
N SER A 123 5.66 -5.73 26.66
CA SER A 123 4.35 -6.33 26.91
C SER A 123 3.40 -5.32 27.55
N ARG A 124 2.15 -5.31 27.11
CA ARG A 124 1.09 -4.53 27.74
C ARG A 124 -0.24 -5.25 27.68
N ASN A 125 -0.90 -5.30 28.83
CA ASN A 125 -2.21 -5.91 28.96
C ASN A 125 -3.33 -4.88 28.81
N GLY A 126 -4.51 -5.34 28.38
CA GLY A 126 -5.71 -4.52 28.31
C GLY A 126 -5.64 -3.35 27.34
N LEU A 127 -4.89 -3.47 26.24
CA LEU A 127 -4.94 -2.48 25.18
C LEU A 127 -6.32 -2.53 24.53
N ALA A 128 -7.00 -1.39 24.49
CA ALA A 128 -8.29 -1.28 23.83
C ALA A 128 -8.17 -1.57 22.32
N ARG A 129 -9.26 -2.09 21.72
CA ARG A 129 -9.44 -2.22 20.26
C ARG A 129 -8.98 -0.95 19.54
N GLY A 130 -8.18 -1.09 18.48
CA GLY A 130 -7.63 0.03 17.70
C GLY A 130 -6.19 -0.21 17.22
N GLN A 131 -5.63 0.74 16.48
CA GLN A 131 -4.22 0.71 16.09
C GLN A 131 -3.36 1.39 17.15
N TRP A 132 -2.18 0.83 17.41
CA TRP A 132 -1.21 1.32 18.37
C TRP A 132 0.17 1.43 17.72
N LEU A 133 0.96 2.46 18.08
CA LEU A 133 2.36 2.59 17.70
C LEU A 133 3.24 2.27 18.88
N LEU A 134 4.09 1.26 18.77
CA LEU A 134 5.19 1.01 19.69
C LEU A 134 6.47 1.63 19.12
N ASN A 135 7.02 2.61 19.82
CA ASN A 135 8.34 3.14 19.52
C ASN A 135 9.42 2.24 20.12
N VAL A 136 10.50 2.00 19.37
CA VAL A 136 11.57 1.08 19.71
C VAL A 136 12.91 1.79 19.66
N ASN A 137 13.81 1.43 20.58
CA ASN A 137 15.16 2.02 20.67
C ASN A 137 16.16 0.98 20.17
N LEU A 138 16.46 1.04 18.88
CA LEU A 138 17.30 0.06 18.19
C LEU A 138 18.38 0.78 17.38
N SER A 139 19.57 0.19 17.36
CA SER A 139 20.64 0.62 16.46
C SER A 139 20.27 0.35 14.99
N ARG A 140 21.09 0.89 14.07
CA ARG A 140 20.83 0.75 12.64
C ARG A 140 21.20 -0.65 12.17
N ALA A 141 20.20 -1.53 12.01
CA ALA A 141 20.36 -2.90 11.54
C ALA A 141 19.01 -3.49 11.07
N THR A 142 19.06 -4.71 10.54
CA THR A 142 17.86 -5.51 10.26
C THR A 142 17.52 -6.40 11.44
N TYR A 143 16.25 -6.43 11.82
CA TYR A 143 15.72 -7.19 12.95
C TYR A 143 14.55 -8.09 12.52
N LEU A 144 14.32 -9.15 13.29
CA LEU A 144 13.10 -9.94 13.25
C LEU A 144 12.19 -9.48 14.39
N CYS A 145 10.96 -9.13 14.07
CA CYS A 145 9.94 -8.76 15.05
C CYS A 145 8.91 -9.88 15.14
N ARG A 146 8.58 -10.30 16.36
CA ARG A 146 7.42 -11.13 16.68
C ARG A 146 6.45 -10.32 17.52
N VAL A 147 5.25 -10.11 17.01
CA VAL A 147 4.15 -9.47 17.73
C VAL A 147 3.10 -10.52 18.04
N GLN A 148 2.75 -10.65 19.31
CA GLN A 148 1.63 -11.44 19.81
C GLN A 148 0.51 -10.48 20.21
N ILE A 149 -0.71 -10.77 19.78
CA ILE A 149 -1.93 -10.07 20.16
C ILE A 149 -2.92 -11.14 20.62
N ASN A 150 -3.20 -11.20 21.91
CA ASN A 150 -3.86 -12.34 22.56
C ASN A 150 -3.16 -13.65 22.17
N ASP A 151 -3.85 -14.57 21.51
CA ASP A 151 -3.30 -15.88 21.10
C ASP A 151 -2.74 -15.87 19.68
N SER A 152 -2.82 -14.74 18.97
CA SER A 152 -2.37 -14.60 17.57
C SER A 152 -0.97 -14.04 17.48
N TYR A 153 -0.16 -14.61 16.58
CA TYR A 153 1.21 -14.13 16.29
C TYR A 153 1.32 -13.48 14.91
N SER A 154 2.26 -12.55 14.77
CA SER A 154 2.70 -11.96 13.52
C SER A 154 4.21 -11.80 13.56
N VAL A 155 4.89 -12.19 12.49
CA VAL A 155 6.35 -12.15 12.40
C VAL A 155 6.75 -11.43 11.13
N PHE A 156 7.67 -10.47 11.23
CA PHE A 156 8.17 -9.74 10.07
C PHE A 156 9.60 -9.25 10.29
N LYS A 157 10.35 -9.06 9.21
CA LYS A 157 11.66 -8.40 9.23
C LYS A 157 11.47 -6.90 9.00
N PHE A 158 12.29 -6.09 9.65
CA PHE A 158 12.33 -4.65 9.40
C PHE A 158 13.74 -4.09 9.55
N GLN A 159 13.99 -2.95 8.91
CA GLN A 159 15.24 -2.22 9.04
C GLN A 159 15.02 -1.02 9.94
N SER A 160 15.75 -0.96 11.06
CA SER A 160 15.84 0.24 11.88
C SER A 160 16.88 1.18 11.27
N MET A 161 16.57 2.47 11.25
CA MET A 161 17.52 3.51 10.82
C MET A 161 18.44 3.99 11.94
N GLY A 162 18.31 3.44 13.15
CA GLY A 162 19.00 3.92 14.34
C GLY A 162 18.22 5.07 14.98
N PHE A 163 17.54 4.80 16.08
CA PHE A 163 16.85 5.83 16.87
C PHE A 163 17.52 5.94 18.23
N SER A 164 18.13 7.09 18.55
CA SER A 164 18.72 7.31 19.87
C SER A 164 17.73 8.03 20.79
N SER A 165 17.67 7.60 22.05
CA SER A 165 17.12 8.33 23.22
C SER A 165 15.60 8.44 23.44
N ILE A 166 14.75 7.72 22.69
CA ILE A 166 13.31 7.63 23.01
C ILE A 166 13.03 6.38 23.85
N PRO A 167 12.48 6.50 25.08
CA PRO A 167 12.01 5.36 25.85
C PRO A 167 10.96 4.59 25.05
N MET A 168 10.97 3.25 25.12
CA MET A 168 9.90 2.47 24.53
C MET A 168 8.57 2.89 25.13
N HIS A 169 7.67 3.34 24.27
CA HIS A 169 6.34 3.75 24.66
C HIS A 169 5.35 3.33 23.58
N ILE A 170 4.15 2.96 24.02
CA ILE A 170 3.06 2.58 23.13
C ILE A 170 1.93 3.60 23.22
N THR A 171 1.46 4.06 22.06
CA THR A 171 0.42 5.10 21.95
C THR A 171 -0.68 4.62 21.01
N LYS A 172 -1.94 4.83 21.38
CA LYS A 172 -3.09 4.52 20.51
C LYS A 172 -3.17 5.56 19.40
N ILE A 173 -3.33 5.13 18.15
CA ILE A 173 -3.35 5.99 16.96
C ILE A 173 -4.78 6.14 16.39
N CYS A 174 -5.58 5.07 16.33
CA CYS A 174 -6.97 5.12 15.83
C CYS A 174 -7.84 3.97 16.38
N ASP A 175 -9.17 4.08 16.27
CA ASP A 175 -10.13 2.98 16.51
C ASP A 175 -10.41 2.17 15.21
N TYR A 176 -11.00 0.97 15.34
CA TYR A 176 -11.24 0.02 14.24
C TYR A 176 -12.14 0.55 13.12
N ASP A 177 -13.04 1.46 13.42
CA ASP A 177 -14.05 1.93 12.47
C ASP A 177 -13.52 3.12 11.65
N GLU A 178 -12.19 3.22 11.47
CA GLU A 178 -11.43 4.34 10.89
C GLU A 178 -11.71 5.71 11.53
N THR A 179 -12.52 5.74 12.59
CA THR A 179 -12.77 6.90 13.43
C THR A 179 -11.59 7.06 14.37
N PRO A 180 -10.88 8.21 14.35
CA PRO A 180 -9.87 8.50 15.35
C PRO A 180 -10.50 8.49 16.76
N VAL A 181 -9.79 7.96 17.76
CA VAL A 181 -10.24 7.94 19.16
C VAL A 181 -10.57 9.36 19.63
N PRO A 182 -11.57 9.64 20.48
CA PRO A 182 -11.94 11.01 20.90
C PRO A 182 -10.84 11.85 21.55
N ALA A 183 -9.81 11.25 22.16
CA ALA A 183 -8.61 11.98 22.58
C ALA A 183 -7.81 12.55 21.38
N VAL A 184 -7.96 11.92 20.21
CA VAL A 184 -7.52 12.37 18.87
C VAL A 184 -8.64 13.14 18.13
N VAL A 185 -9.91 13.09 18.56
CA VAL A 185 -10.97 14.05 18.14
C VAL A 185 -10.90 15.35 18.95
N THR A 186 -10.10 15.37 20.02
CA THR A 186 -9.47 16.60 20.51
C THR A 186 -8.16 16.89 19.76
N ALA A 187 -7.92 16.27 18.61
CA ALA A 187 -7.65 17.08 17.46
C ALA A 187 -8.98 17.50 16.87
N LYS A 188 -9.47 18.62 17.39
CA LYS A 188 -10.51 19.50 16.89
C LYS A 188 -10.43 19.81 15.38
N ARG A 189 -9.79 19.04 14.47
CA ARG A 189 -8.80 19.69 13.60
C ARG A 189 -7.99 20.62 14.52
N THR A 190 -7.24 20.10 15.50
CA THR A 190 -6.32 20.99 16.23
C THR A 190 -5.27 21.40 15.22
N ALA A 191 -5.57 22.51 14.55
CA ALA A 191 -5.02 22.98 13.30
C ALA A 191 -5.26 22.04 12.09
N ASP A 192 -6.12 22.46 11.17
CA ASP A 192 -5.81 22.69 9.74
C ASP A 192 -4.62 21.93 9.11
N ASN A 193 -4.45 20.61 9.31
CA ASN A 193 -3.25 19.90 8.86
C ASN A 193 -3.35 19.37 7.40
N TYR A 194 -2.89 20.16 6.43
CA TYR A 194 -2.64 19.77 5.04
C TYR A 194 -1.32 19.00 4.94
N THR A 195 -1.17 18.06 4.01
CA THR A 195 0.14 17.41 3.78
C THR A 195 0.48 17.42 2.31
N LEU A 196 1.60 18.04 1.99
CA LEU A 196 2.16 18.06 0.65
C LEU A 196 3.22 16.95 0.51
N SER A 197 3.13 16.15 -0.55
CA SER A 197 4.21 15.25 -0.96
C SER A 197 4.98 15.86 -2.12
N PHE A 198 6.31 15.80 -2.05
CA PHE A 198 7.24 16.32 -3.06
C PHE A 198 8.00 15.16 -3.67
N SER A 199 7.78 14.89 -4.96
CA SER A 199 8.34 13.73 -5.65
C SER A 199 9.09 14.13 -6.91
N LYS A 200 10.33 13.63 -7.04
CA LYS A 200 11.16 13.80 -8.23
C LYS A 200 12.16 12.65 -8.32
N THR A 201 12.35 12.10 -9.52
CA THR A 201 13.39 11.11 -9.79
C THR A 201 14.76 11.62 -9.33
N LYS A 202 15.56 10.74 -8.71
CA LYS A 202 16.87 11.05 -8.10
C LYS A 202 16.81 11.88 -6.82
N TYR A 203 15.63 12.15 -6.28
CA TYR A 203 15.43 12.78 -4.97
C TYR A 203 14.61 11.89 -4.04
N VAL A 204 14.90 11.97 -2.75
CA VAL A 204 14.08 11.32 -1.73
C VAL A 204 12.74 12.05 -1.65
N THR A 205 11.64 11.31 -1.75
CA THR A 205 10.30 11.89 -1.59
C THR A 205 10.17 12.50 -0.20
N ASN A 206 9.85 13.79 -0.12
CA ASN A 206 9.64 14.50 1.13
C ASN A 206 8.15 14.75 1.36
N ARG A 207 7.73 14.86 2.63
CA ARG A 207 6.36 15.18 3.02
C ARG A 207 6.38 16.31 4.04
N VAL A 208 5.60 17.35 3.79
CA VAL A 208 5.49 18.52 4.67
C VAL A 208 4.04 18.65 5.14
N SER A 209 3.84 18.62 6.45
CA SER A 209 2.55 18.92 7.06
C SER A 209 2.44 20.42 7.33
N LEU A 210 1.31 21.02 6.98
CA LEU A 210 1.01 22.45 7.09
C LEU A 210 -0.23 22.63 7.93
N THR A 211 -0.25 23.61 8.82
CA THR A 211 -1.41 23.95 9.67
C THR A 211 -2.36 24.96 9.02
N SER A 212 -2.35 25.11 7.70
CA SER A 212 -3.23 26.04 6.96
C SER A 212 -3.33 25.60 5.50
N GLY A 213 -4.53 25.80 4.90
CA GLY A 213 -4.79 25.59 3.47
C GLY A 213 -4.37 26.77 2.63
N VAL A 214 -4.01 27.87 3.28
CA VAL A 214 -3.50 29.09 2.66
C VAL A 214 -2.09 29.34 3.18
N VAL A 215 -1.09 29.08 2.35
CA VAL A 215 0.33 29.25 2.67
C VAL A 215 1.05 29.87 1.47
N GLN A 216 1.78 30.95 1.68
CA GLN A 216 2.62 31.56 0.65
C GLN A 216 4.09 31.46 1.05
N GLY A 217 4.95 31.24 0.06
CA GLY A 217 6.41 31.25 0.26
C GLY A 217 6.94 30.05 1.06
N LEU A 218 6.26 28.90 1.06
CA LEU A 218 6.78 27.69 1.68
C LEU A 218 8.15 27.33 1.08
N SER A 219 9.17 27.06 1.91
CA SER A 219 10.47 26.60 1.42
C SER A 219 10.70 25.13 1.78
N VAL A 220 11.00 24.31 0.78
CA VAL A 220 11.22 22.87 0.95
C VAL A 220 12.55 22.47 0.36
N ALA A 221 13.36 21.77 1.13
CA ALA A 221 14.60 21.18 0.66
C ALA A 221 14.42 19.67 0.40
N LEU A 222 14.88 19.19 -0.75
CA LEU A 222 14.95 17.76 -1.07
C LEU A 222 16.39 17.26 -1.02
N ASP A 223 16.56 16.11 -0.38
CA ASP A 223 17.79 15.34 -0.44
C ASP A 223 17.85 14.62 -1.79
N SER A 224 18.91 14.85 -2.56
CA SER A 224 19.19 13.96 -3.70
C SER A 224 19.57 12.58 -3.17
N ILE A 225 19.09 11.54 -3.84
CA ILE A 225 19.46 10.15 -3.53
C ILE A 225 20.98 10.07 -3.67
N GLN A 226 21.67 9.97 -2.55
CA GLN A 226 23.12 9.83 -2.53
C GLN A 226 23.44 8.36 -2.81
N PHE A 227 24.24 8.13 -3.84
CA PHE A 227 24.98 6.88 -3.96
C PHE A 227 26.10 6.87 -2.90
N ALA A 228 26.65 5.70 -2.57
CA ALA A 228 27.72 5.58 -1.59
C ALA A 228 28.83 6.61 -1.86
N THR A 229 29.29 7.27 -0.80
CA THR A 229 30.05 8.53 -0.79
C THR A 229 31.07 8.67 -1.92
N GLY A 230 30.91 9.73 -2.73
CA GLY A 230 31.89 10.19 -3.73
C GLY A 230 31.75 9.58 -5.12
N MET A 231 30.93 8.54 -5.30
CA MET A 231 30.73 7.91 -6.60
C MET A 231 29.64 8.62 -7.40
N THR A 232 29.91 8.86 -8.69
CA THR A 232 28.88 9.24 -9.66
C THR A 232 27.87 8.11 -9.86
N GLU A 233 26.74 8.42 -10.48
CA GLU A 233 25.74 7.41 -10.86
C GLU A 233 26.38 6.32 -11.74
N THR A 234 27.23 6.70 -12.70
CA THR A 234 27.97 5.78 -13.56
C THR A 234 28.90 4.87 -12.76
N GLN A 235 29.71 5.44 -11.86
CA GLN A 235 30.61 4.66 -11.01
C GLN A 235 29.84 3.69 -10.10
N THR A 236 28.69 4.11 -9.60
CA THR A 236 27.84 3.25 -8.77
C THR A 236 27.26 2.10 -9.57
N ARG A 237 26.83 2.37 -10.81
CA ARG A 237 26.34 1.35 -11.75
C ARG A 237 27.43 0.35 -12.13
N GLU A 238 28.65 0.83 -12.38
CA GLU A 238 29.82 -0.02 -12.63
C GLU A 238 30.16 -0.89 -11.43
N MET A 239 30.15 -0.32 -10.23
CA MET A 239 30.37 -1.07 -8.98
C MET A 239 29.29 -2.11 -8.76
N LEU A 240 28.01 -1.79 -8.97
CA LEU A 240 26.90 -2.74 -8.86
C LEU A 240 27.03 -3.89 -9.85
N SER A 241 27.33 -3.59 -11.13
CA SER A 241 27.58 -4.64 -12.14
C SER A 241 28.76 -5.53 -11.72
N SER A 242 29.85 -4.95 -11.24
CA SER A 242 31.02 -5.70 -10.78
C SER A 242 30.75 -6.57 -9.55
N VAL A 243 29.97 -6.09 -8.58
CA VAL A 243 29.67 -6.82 -7.33
C VAL A 243 28.65 -7.93 -7.59
N ILE A 244 27.67 -7.71 -8.46
CA ILE A 244 26.64 -8.70 -8.79
C ILE A 244 27.21 -9.73 -9.80
N GLY A 245 28.25 -9.37 -10.55
CA GLY A 245 28.88 -10.26 -11.56
C GLY A 245 28.08 -10.36 -12.86
N THR A 246 27.17 -9.42 -13.12
CA THR A 246 26.38 -9.32 -14.35
C THR A 246 26.07 -7.87 -14.67
N ASP A 247 25.85 -7.57 -15.95
CA ASP A 247 25.44 -6.25 -16.41
C ASP A 247 23.92 -6.08 -16.46
N SER A 248 23.15 -7.11 -16.13
CA SER A 248 21.71 -7.14 -16.34
C SER A 248 20.98 -7.79 -15.17
N VAL A 249 19.84 -7.20 -14.79
CA VAL A 249 18.89 -7.76 -13.83
C VAL A 249 17.52 -7.88 -14.48
N ILE A 250 16.92 -9.07 -14.38
CA ILE A 250 15.54 -9.31 -14.81
C ILE A 250 14.58 -9.06 -13.65
N PHE A 251 13.43 -8.43 -13.91
CA PHE A 251 12.43 -8.13 -12.91
C PHE A 251 11.03 -8.02 -13.52
N ILE A 252 9.99 -8.18 -12.70
CA ILE A 252 8.61 -7.90 -13.12
C ILE A 252 8.29 -6.44 -12.83
N LYS A 253 7.78 -5.74 -13.85
CA LYS A 253 7.12 -4.44 -13.67
C LYS A 253 5.62 -4.66 -13.82
N ARG A 254 4.84 -4.44 -12.75
CA ARG A 254 3.37 -4.58 -12.75
C ARG A 254 2.71 -3.75 -11.67
N HIS A 255 1.38 -3.65 -11.72
CA HIS A 255 0.59 -3.10 -10.63
C HIS A 255 0.79 -3.91 -9.34
N THR A 256 0.88 -3.21 -8.21
CA THR A 256 1.00 -3.82 -6.88
C THR A 256 -0.21 -4.70 -6.60
N LEU A 257 0.00 -5.94 -6.17
CA LEU A 257 -1.13 -6.79 -5.75
C LEU A 257 -1.74 -6.24 -4.47
N ASN A 258 -3.06 -6.37 -4.36
CA ASN A 258 -3.85 -5.90 -3.23
C ASN A 258 -4.64 -7.04 -2.55
N ASN A 259 -4.18 -8.28 -2.74
CA ASN A 259 -4.71 -9.45 -2.05
C ASN A 259 -4.56 -9.34 -0.53
N ASN A 260 -5.48 -9.99 0.19
CA ASN A 260 -5.55 -9.88 1.64
C ASN A 260 -4.52 -10.76 2.39
N HIS A 261 -4.03 -11.82 1.77
CA HIS A 261 -2.99 -12.71 2.29
C HIS A 261 -1.93 -12.97 1.24
N TYR A 262 -0.67 -13.12 1.64
CA TYR A 262 0.47 -13.18 0.71
C TYR A 262 0.46 -14.35 -0.31
N TYR A 263 -0.45 -15.32 -0.15
CA TYR A 263 -0.62 -16.49 -1.01
C TYR A 263 -1.98 -16.51 -1.75
N THR A 264 -2.84 -15.50 -1.56
CA THR A 264 -4.20 -15.47 -2.13
C THR A 264 -4.34 -14.56 -3.34
N GLU A 265 -3.25 -14.15 -3.96
CA GLU A 265 -3.28 -13.24 -5.10
C GLU A 265 -4.04 -13.76 -6.31
N HIS A 266 -4.05 -15.08 -6.53
CA HIS A 266 -4.81 -15.72 -7.60
C HIS A 266 -6.30 -15.89 -7.26
N ILE A 267 -6.66 -15.68 -5.99
CA ILE A 267 -8.02 -15.80 -5.46
C ILE A 267 -8.66 -14.42 -5.36
N ASN A 268 -7.95 -13.45 -4.78
CA ASN A 268 -8.54 -12.19 -4.35
C ASN A 268 -7.73 -10.91 -4.56
N ALA A 269 -6.69 -10.95 -5.40
CA ALA A 269 -6.20 -9.70 -5.95
C ALA A 269 -7.20 -9.16 -6.96
N ASN A 270 -7.37 -7.84 -7.00
CA ASN A 270 -8.07 -7.18 -8.09
C ASN A 270 -7.31 -7.44 -9.40
N PHE A 271 -8.07 -7.68 -10.46
CA PHE A 271 -7.51 -7.84 -11.79
C PHE A 271 -7.09 -6.48 -12.35
N TYR A 272 -5.79 -6.18 -12.27
CA TYR A 272 -5.17 -5.00 -12.86
C TYR A 272 -4.22 -5.43 -13.97
N PRO A 273 -4.72 -5.57 -15.21
CA PRO A 273 -3.91 -6.02 -16.32
C PRO A 273 -2.83 -4.99 -16.64
N GLY A 274 -1.71 -5.49 -17.13
CA GLY A 274 -0.58 -4.68 -17.53
C GLY A 274 0.70 -5.02 -16.77
N GLY A 275 1.81 -4.73 -17.43
CA GLY A 275 3.13 -5.05 -16.94
C GLY A 275 3.95 -5.78 -17.98
N ASN A 276 5.16 -6.17 -17.58
CA ASN A 276 6.06 -6.94 -18.41
C ASN A 276 7.12 -7.62 -17.53
N ILE A 277 7.83 -8.58 -18.12
CA ILE A 277 9.12 -9.01 -17.61
C ILE A 277 10.16 -8.12 -18.29
N CYS A 278 10.92 -7.37 -17.49
CA CYS A 278 11.83 -6.36 -17.95
C CYS A 278 13.28 -6.74 -17.63
N ILE A 279 14.21 -6.23 -18.43
CA ILE A 279 15.64 -6.28 -18.16
C ILE A 279 16.10 -4.85 -17.87
N LEU A 280 16.75 -4.67 -16.73
CA LEU A 280 17.50 -3.47 -16.39
C LEU A 280 18.97 -3.72 -16.74
N ASN A 281 19.51 -2.95 -17.68
CA ASN A 281 20.95 -2.85 -17.85
C ASN A 281 21.53 -2.02 -16.70
N LEU A 282 22.37 -2.62 -15.87
CA LEU A 282 22.92 -1.98 -14.69
C LEU A 282 23.84 -0.81 -15.06
N ARG A 283 24.66 -0.96 -16.11
CA ARG A 283 25.62 0.07 -16.57
C ARG A 283 24.93 1.31 -17.11
N THR A 284 23.92 1.14 -17.97
CA THR A 284 23.26 2.25 -18.67
C THR A 284 21.99 2.72 -17.96
N GLY A 285 21.39 1.88 -17.11
CA GLY A 285 20.09 2.13 -16.49
C GLY A 285 18.90 1.96 -17.44
N ILE A 286 19.13 1.53 -18.69
CA ILE A 286 18.06 1.29 -19.66
C ILE A 286 17.23 0.09 -19.22
N VAL A 287 15.91 0.24 -19.31
CA VAL A 287 14.94 -0.83 -19.08
C VAL A 287 14.31 -1.24 -20.41
N SER A 288 14.33 -2.52 -20.74
CA SER A 288 13.71 -3.09 -21.94
C SER A 288 12.72 -4.20 -21.59
N ASN A 289 11.63 -4.30 -22.34
CA ASN A 289 10.63 -5.36 -22.18
C ASN A 289 11.06 -6.63 -22.91
N ILE A 290 10.87 -7.80 -22.29
CA ILE A 290 11.08 -9.11 -22.90
C ILE A 290 9.86 -9.51 -23.71
N LEU A 291 8.66 -9.34 -23.14
CA LEU A 291 7.41 -9.74 -23.79
C LEU A 291 6.99 -8.65 -24.77
N LYS A 292 7.19 -8.91 -26.07
CA LYS A 292 6.91 -7.95 -27.17
C LYS A 292 5.49 -8.04 -27.70
N ASP A 293 4.85 -9.18 -27.54
CA ASP A 293 3.46 -9.41 -27.96
C ASP A 293 2.50 -8.62 -27.06
N SER A 294 1.61 -7.84 -27.69
CA SER A 294 0.66 -6.97 -27.00
C SER A 294 -0.37 -7.74 -26.17
N LYS A 295 -0.60 -9.04 -26.43
CA LYS A 295 -1.53 -9.84 -25.64
C LYS A 295 -1.17 -9.90 -24.15
N PHE A 296 0.12 -9.78 -23.82
CA PHE A 296 0.59 -9.80 -22.43
C PHE A 296 0.29 -8.49 -21.68
N LEU A 297 -0.03 -7.40 -22.38
CA LEU A 297 -0.45 -6.14 -21.76
C LEU A 297 -1.86 -6.23 -21.16
N ASN A 298 -2.68 -7.18 -21.62
CA ASN A 298 -4.07 -7.33 -21.20
C ASN A 298 -4.25 -8.29 -20.01
N GLY A 299 -3.17 -8.82 -19.46
CA GLY A 299 -3.22 -9.77 -18.36
C GLY A 299 -2.25 -9.46 -17.23
N VAL A 300 -2.09 -10.43 -16.33
CA VAL A 300 -1.28 -10.32 -15.10
C VAL A 300 -0.21 -11.40 -15.09
N ILE A 301 1.02 -11.00 -14.79
CA ILE A 301 2.18 -11.87 -14.55
C ILE A 301 2.41 -11.91 -13.04
N LYS A 302 2.38 -13.08 -12.39
CA LYS A 302 2.56 -13.20 -10.93
C LYS A 302 4.05 -13.34 -10.62
N ARG A 303 4.68 -14.35 -11.21
CA ARG A 303 6.07 -14.75 -10.97
C ARG A 303 6.75 -15.25 -12.25
N PHE A 304 8.07 -15.34 -12.19
CA PHE A 304 8.90 -15.99 -13.19
C PHE A 304 10.06 -16.74 -12.52
N ASP A 305 10.68 -17.62 -13.29
CA ASP A 305 11.99 -18.19 -13.02
C ASP A 305 12.90 -18.09 -14.25
N LEU A 306 14.21 -18.02 -14.03
CA LEU A 306 15.23 -17.81 -15.05
C LEU A 306 15.95 -19.12 -15.34
N SER A 307 16.15 -19.46 -16.63
CA SER A 307 16.91 -20.66 -16.99
C SER A 307 18.36 -20.57 -16.52
N TYR A 308 19.00 -21.72 -16.27
CA TYR A 308 20.39 -21.79 -15.79
C TYR A 308 21.39 -21.09 -16.72
N ASP A 309 21.14 -21.10 -18.02
CA ASP A 309 21.96 -20.40 -19.02
C ASP A 309 21.56 -18.94 -19.24
N ALA A 310 20.55 -18.44 -18.50
CA ALA A 310 19.99 -17.10 -18.59
C ALA A 310 19.50 -16.70 -20.00
N LYS A 311 19.12 -17.67 -20.84
CA LYS A 311 18.56 -17.40 -22.19
C LYS A 311 17.05 -17.42 -22.23
N LYS A 312 16.39 -17.98 -21.21
CA LYS A 312 14.94 -18.14 -21.18
C LYS A 312 14.38 -17.77 -19.83
N VAL A 313 13.11 -17.39 -19.84
CA VAL A 313 12.33 -17.12 -18.64
C VAL A 313 11.02 -17.87 -18.73
N VAL A 314 10.70 -18.65 -17.69
CA VAL A 314 9.39 -19.28 -17.53
C VAL A 314 8.57 -18.43 -16.58
N PHE A 315 7.29 -18.20 -16.88
CA PHE A 315 6.43 -17.32 -16.09
C PHE A 315 4.99 -17.78 -16.11
N ASP A 316 4.26 -17.41 -15.07
CA ASP A 316 2.82 -17.59 -15.01
C ASP A 316 2.11 -16.33 -15.55
N PHE A 317 1.04 -16.53 -16.31
CA PHE A 317 0.25 -15.44 -16.87
C PHE A 317 -1.24 -15.78 -16.87
N LYS A 318 -2.03 -14.80 -16.48
CA LYS A 318 -3.50 -14.84 -16.50
C LYS A 318 -4.02 -13.75 -17.42
N SER A 319 -4.73 -14.14 -18.47
CA SER A 319 -5.16 -13.26 -19.57
C SER A 319 -6.41 -12.44 -19.28
N SER A 320 -7.24 -12.87 -18.33
CA SER A 320 -8.47 -12.17 -17.93
C SER A 320 -8.84 -12.54 -16.49
N LEU A 321 -9.85 -11.90 -15.91
CA LEU A 321 -10.34 -12.26 -14.57
C LEU A 321 -10.86 -13.71 -14.49
N GLU A 322 -11.49 -14.20 -15.56
CA GLU A 322 -12.17 -15.51 -15.61
C GLU A 322 -11.25 -16.66 -16.04
N THR A 323 -10.02 -16.40 -16.49
CA THR A 323 -9.07 -17.45 -16.87
C THR A 323 -8.18 -17.86 -15.69
N GLY A 324 -7.77 -19.12 -15.65
CA GLY A 324 -6.71 -19.57 -14.75
C GLY A 324 -5.34 -19.09 -15.24
N TYR A 325 -4.35 -19.07 -14.33
CA TYR A 325 -2.95 -18.89 -14.70
C TYR A 325 -2.46 -20.07 -15.56
N ARG A 326 -1.70 -19.76 -16.60
CA ARG A 326 -0.97 -20.75 -17.41
C ARG A 326 0.51 -20.42 -17.43
N LEU A 327 1.34 -21.43 -17.65
CA LEU A 327 2.77 -21.26 -17.79
C LEU A 327 3.14 -20.96 -19.23
N TYR A 328 4.06 -20.03 -19.38
CA TYR A 328 4.66 -19.62 -20.66
C TYR A 328 6.17 -19.59 -20.50
N GLU A 329 6.89 -19.81 -21.59
CA GLU A 329 8.33 -19.63 -21.68
C GLU A 329 8.64 -18.61 -22.76
N ALA A 330 9.48 -17.62 -22.43
CA ALA A 330 9.99 -16.65 -23.37
C ALA A 330 11.50 -16.79 -23.55
N GLU A 331 11.96 -16.72 -24.80
CA GLU A 331 13.37 -16.52 -25.10
C GLU A 331 13.73 -15.05 -24.88
N ILE A 332 14.77 -14.81 -24.09
CA ILE A 332 15.14 -13.46 -23.64
C ILE A 332 15.64 -12.58 -24.80
N ALA A 333 16.46 -13.14 -25.69
CA ALA A 333 17.06 -12.39 -26.79
C ALA A 333 16.00 -11.97 -27.84
N THR A 334 15.12 -12.89 -28.22
CA THR A 334 14.16 -12.67 -29.31
C THR A 334 12.83 -12.11 -28.79
N GLY A 335 12.45 -12.39 -27.55
CA GLY A 335 11.12 -12.12 -27.00
C GLY A 335 10.05 -13.09 -27.52
N THR A 336 10.45 -14.19 -28.17
CA THR A 336 9.55 -15.23 -28.66
C THR A 336 8.97 -15.99 -27.49
N VAL A 337 7.65 -16.17 -27.46
CA VAL A 337 6.94 -16.80 -26.34
C VAL A 337 6.18 -18.04 -26.80
N ARG A 338 6.28 -19.13 -26.03
CA ARG A 338 5.45 -20.32 -26.16
C ARG A 338 4.67 -20.59 -24.88
N GLN A 339 3.46 -21.12 -25.01
CA GLN A 339 2.68 -21.61 -23.87
C GLN A 339 3.13 -23.04 -23.53
N ILE A 340 3.25 -23.35 -22.24
CA ILE A 340 3.69 -24.66 -21.73
C ILE A 340 2.50 -25.46 -21.22
N THR A 341 1.63 -24.84 -20.43
CA THR A 341 0.45 -25.52 -19.86
C THR A 341 -0.84 -25.01 -20.50
N PHE A 342 -1.82 -25.90 -20.62
CA PHE A 342 -3.08 -25.63 -21.30
C PHE A 342 -4.25 -25.98 -20.37
N PRO A 343 -5.40 -25.30 -20.52
CA PRO A 343 -6.66 -25.73 -19.92
C PRO A 343 -6.88 -27.24 -19.99
N GLN A 344 -7.35 -27.84 -18.90
CA GLN A 344 -7.84 -29.22 -18.95
C GLN A 344 -9.08 -29.29 -19.84
N ALA A 345 -9.30 -30.44 -20.51
CA ALA A 345 -10.42 -30.61 -21.43
C ALA A 345 -11.80 -30.39 -20.76
N ASN A 346 -11.90 -30.60 -19.45
CA ASN A 346 -13.11 -30.40 -18.65
C ASN A 346 -13.08 -29.12 -17.81
N GLU A 347 -12.20 -28.15 -18.08
CA GLU A 347 -12.07 -26.94 -17.27
C GLU A 347 -13.38 -26.16 -17.13
N ASP A 348 -14.17 -26.03 -18.20
CA ASP A 348 -15.49 -25.36 -18.15
C ASP A 348 -16.45 -26.03 -17.15
N SER A 349 -16.40 -27.35 -17.03
CA SER A 349 -17.18 -28.10 -16.04
C SER A 349 -16.65 -27.89 -14.63
N LEU A 350 -15.33 -27.86 -14.45
CA LEU A 350 -14.70 -27.58 -13.15
C LEU A 350 -15.06 -26.17 -12.67
N VAL A 351 -15.01 -25.17 -13.56
CA VAL A 351 -15.45 -23.80 -13.26
C VAL A 351 -16.89 -23.79 -12.77
N LYS A 352 -17.82 -24.47 -13.46
CA LYS A 352 -19.23 -24.51 -13.02
C LYS A 352 -19.40 -25.13 -11.62
N VAL A 353 -18.58 -26.10 -11.25
CA VAL A 353 -18.63 -26.79 -9.94
C VAL A 353 -17.98 -25.96 -8.84
N TYR A 354 -16.80 -25.38 -9.11
CA TYR A 354 -15.97 -24.72 -8.10
C TYR A 354 -16.06 -23.20 -8.10
N LYS A 355 -16.83 -22.60 -9.03
CA LYS A 355 -17.09 -21.17 -9.03
C LYS A 355 -17.87 -20.79 -7.78
N CYS A 356 -17.16 -20.27 -6.79
CA CYS A 356 -17.78 -19.66 -5.63
C CYS A 356 -18.38 -18.33 -6.08
N SER A 357 -19.72 -18.24 -6.18
CA SER A 357 -20.40 -16.95 -6.18
C SER A 357 -20.40 -16.39 -4.76
N ASN A 358 -20.56 -15.08 -4.61
CA ASN A 358 -20.43 -14.31 -3.36
C ASN A 358 -21.42 -14.69 -2.23
N THR A 359 -22.07 -15.85 -2.30
CA THR A 359 -23.11 -16.31 -1.38
C THR A 359 -23.02 -17.79 -0.97
N GLN A 360 -22.18 -18.63 -1.58
CA GLN A 360 -22.11 -20.06 -1.23
C GLN A 360 -20.71 -20.65 -1.44
N CYS A 361 -19.83 -20.56 -0.43
CA CYS A 361 -18.72 -21.49 -0.30
C CYS A 361 -19.00 -22.48 0.83
N GLY A 362 -19.72 -23.55 0.49
CA GLY A 362 -19.87 -24.76 1.31
C GLY A 362 -20.67 -24.60 2.60
N THR A 363 -21.20 -25.73 3.08
CA THR A 363 -21.91 -25.88 4.37
C THR A 363 -21.05 -25.57 5.60
N ASN A 364 -19.78 -25.19 5.43
CA ASN A 364 -18.80 -24.96 6.49
C ASN A 364 -18.65 -23.47 6.89
N GLY A 365 -19.49 -22.56 6.37
CA GLY A 365 -19.58 -21.19 6.86
C GLY A 365 -18.37 -20.29 6.56
N LEU A 366 -17.54 -20.65 5.57
CA LEU A 366 -16.45 -19.79 5.11
C LEU A 366 -16.99 -18.76 4.11
N SER A 367 -17.10 -17.51 4.53
CA SER A 367 -17.46 -16.39 3.65
C SER A 367 -16.29 -16.02 2.73
N CYS A 368 -16.26 -16.58 1.52
CA CYS A 368 -15.38 -16.07 0.48
C CYS A 368 -16.06 -14.86 -0.16
N ASN A 369 -15.76 -13.66 0.33
CA ASN A 369 -16.17 -12.39 -0.28
C ASN A 369 -15.54 -12.13 -1.67
N VAL A 370 -14.76 -13.09 -2.18
CA VAL A 370 -14.11 -12.95 -3.47
C VAL A 370 -14.33 -14.22 -4.28
N PRO A 371 -15.04 -14.09 -5.40
CA PRO A 371 -15.50 -15.26 -6.10
C PRO A 371 -14.34 -15.90 -6.89
N TYR A 372 -14.03 -17.14 -6.54
CA TYR A 372 -13.07 -17.98 -7.27
C TYR A 372 -13.74 -18.43 -8.57
N HIS A 373 -13.06 -18.32 -9.72
CA HIS A 373 -13.74 -18.30 -11.02
C HIS A 373 -13.14 -19.23 -12.08
N HIS A 374 -12.09 -19.98 -11.76
CA HIS A 374 -11.35 -20.81 -12.73
C HIS A 374 -11.19 -22.25 -12.20
N GLY A 375 -10.96 -23.19 -13.11
CA GLY A 375 -10.88 -24.62 -12.78
C GLY A 375 -9.50 -25.03 -12.27
N THR A 376 -8.45 -24.51 -12.91
CA THR A 376 -7.05 -24.80 -12.59
C THR A 376 -6.19 -23.56 -12.71
N ASP A 377 -5.17 -23.45 -11.86
CA ASP A 377 -4.13 -22.42 -11.91
C ASP A 377 -2.76 -23.11 -11.98
N ASP A 378 -2.02 -22.91 -13.06
CA ASP A 378 -0.62 -23.32 -13.16
C ASP A 378 0.25 -22.11 -12.83
N MET A 379 0.86 -22.12 -11.65
CA MET A 379 1.57 -20.96 -11.09
C MET A 379 2.95 -21.35 -10.57
N GLU A 380 3.76 -20.31 -10.30
CA GLU A 380 5.04 -20.45 -9.58
C GLU A 380 6.00 -21.41 -10.30
N PRO A 381 6.27 -21.17 -11.60
CA PRO A 381 7.14 -22.05 -12.35
C PRO A 381 8.56 -22.03 -11.79
N CYS A 382 9.28 -23.13 -12.01
CA CYS A 382 10.71 -23.22 -11.77
C CYS A 382 11.36 -24.11 -12.84
N TYR A 383 12.61 -23.79 -13.20
CA TYR A 383 13.46 -24.68 -13.98
C TYR A 383 14.07 -25.74 -13.06
N LEU A 384 14.02 -27.00 -13.48
CA LEU A 384 14.73 -28.07 -12.80
C LEU A 384 16.18 -28.11 -13.30
N PRO A 385 17.13 -28.71 -12.54
CA PRO A 385 18.54 -28.73 -12.94
C PRO A 385 18.82 -29.35 -14.31
N ASP A 386 17.91 -30.19 -14.82
CA ASP A 386 17.96 -30.83 -16.13
C ASP A 386 17.30 -30.00 -17.25
N GLY A 387 16.76 -28.83 -16.92
CA GLY A 387 16.06 -27.92 -17.84
C GLY A 387 14.57 -27.89 -17.59
#